data_AF-A0A8T4XG91-F1
#
_entry.id   AF-A0A8T4XG91-F1
#
_cell.length_a   1.000
_cell.length_b   1.000
_cell.length_c   1.000
_cell.angle_alpha   90.00
_cell.angle_beta   90.00
_cell.angle_gamma   90.00
#
_symmetry.space_group_name_H-M   'P 1'
#
loop_
_entity.id
_entity.type
_entity.pdbx_description
1 polymer ?
#
loop_
_entity_poly.entity_id
_entity_poly.type
_entity_poly.pdbx_seq_one_letter_code
_entity_poly.pdbx_strand_id
1 'polypeptide(L)'
;MSKLAERTLKYIIKVGKVLGELKITAGNSILVKGNLIGEVVDGAKRYFEDAKYYFEKGEYDVSLASISYCEGLLDALRMLGLVEFEW
;
A
#
# COMPACT_ATOMS: atom_id res chain seq x y z
N MET A 1 -12.16 7.59 -19.41
CA MET A 1 -11.00 6.75 -19.02
C MET A 1 -11.31 5.30 -19.38
N SER A 2 -10.31 4.43 -19.55
CA SER A 2 -10.60 3.00 -19.76
C SER A 2 -11.13 2.37 -18.46
N LYS A 3 -11.86 1.25 -18.56
CA LYS A 3 -12.34 0.51 -17.37
C LYS A 3 -11.17 0.10 -16.45
N LEU A 4 -10.02 -0.22 -17.04
CA LEU A 4 -8.80 -0.51 -16.30
C LEU A 4 -8.32 0.72 -15.53
N ALA A 5 -8.21 1.88 -16.19
CA ALA A 5 -7.81 3.13 -15.54
C ALA A 5 -8.75 3.54 -14.40
N GLU A 6 -10.07 3.43 -14.59
CA GLU A 6 -11.04 3.72 -13.53
C GLU A 6 -10.88 2.80 -12.31
N ARG A 7 -10.62 1.51 -12.54
CA ARG A 7 -10.35 0.56 -11.45
C ARG A 7 -9.05 0.91 -10.73
N THR A 8 -7.97 1.14 -11.47
CA THR A 8 -6.66 1.47 -10.90
C THR A 8 -6.73 2.74 -10.07
N LEU A 9 -7.42 3.79 -10.55
CA LEU A 9 -7.59 5.03 -9.81
C LEU A 9 -8.34 4.83 -8.48
N LYS A 10 -9.37 3.98 -8.45
CA LYS A 10 -10.07 3.64 -7.20
C LYS A 10 -9.13 3.02 -6.16
N TYR A 11 -8.26 2.11 -6.59
CA TYR A 11 -7.27 1.49 -5.70
C TYR A 11 -6.26 2.53 -5.20
N ILE A 12 -5.75 3.40 -6.08
CA ILE A 12 -4.82 4.48 -5.69
C ILE A 12 -5.45 5.38 -4.63
N ILE A 13 -6.69 5.83 -4.82
CA ILE A 13 -7.38 6.69 -3.85
C ILE A 13 -7.53 5.99 -2.50
N LYS A 14 -7.99 4.73 -2.52
CA LYS A 14 -8.24 3.92 -1.33
C LYS A 14 -6.95 3.68 -0.52
N VAL A 15 -5.88 3.25 -1.19
CA VAL A 15 -4.57 3.03 -0.57
C VAL A 15 -3.96 4.33 -0.07
N GLY A 16 -4.13 5.44 -0.80
CA GLY A 16 -3.68 6.76 -0.36
C GLY A 16 -4.30 7.18 0.97
N LYS A 17 -5.59 6.91 1.17
CA LYS A 17 -6.29 7.12 2.45
C LYS A 17 -5.68 6.25 3.55
N VAL A 18 -5.54 4.94 3.30
CA VAL A 18 -4.94 4.00 4.26
C VAL A 18 -3.54 4.42 4.69
N LEU A 19 -2.67 4.81 3.76
CA LEU A 19 -1.30 5.24 4.08
C LEU A 19 -1.26 6.50 4.94
N GLY A 20 -2.28 7.36 4.87
CA GLY A 20 -2.43 8.55 5.72
C GLY A 20 -2.95 8.25 7.12
N GLU A 21 -3.70 7.17 7.29
CA GLU A 21 -4.35 6.78 8.56
C GLU A 21 -3.61 5.63 9.27
N LEU A 22 -2.63 5.00 8.62
CA LEU A 22 -1.89 3.83 9.10
C LEU A 22 -1.22 4.11 10.45
N LYS A 23 -1.51 3.22 11.41
CA LYS A 23 -0.86 3.21 12.73
C LYS A 23 -0.05 1.93 12.89
N ILE A 24 1.20 2.07 13.35
CA ILE A 24 2.03 0.92 13.72
C ILE A 24 1.65 0.49 15.14
N THR A 25 1.14 -0.72 15.28
CA THR A 25 0.65 -1.29 16.56
C THR A 25 1.74 -2.05 17.32
N ALA A 26 2.92 -2.24 16.72
CA ALA A 26 4.01 -3.07 17.23
C ALA A 26 4.81 -2.49 18.42
N GLY A 27 4.13 -1.87 19.39
CA GLY A 27 4.73 -1.54 20.68
C GLY A 27 5.09 -2.78 21.53
N ASN A 28 4.51 -3.95 21.25
CA ASN A 28 4.57 -5.12 22.14
C ASN A 28 4.95 -6.48 21.47
N SER A 29 5.30 -6.53 20.19
CA SER A 29 5.69 -7.81 19.55
C SER A 29 7.17 -8.12 19.81
N ILE A 30 7.44 -9.11 20.67
CA ILE A 30 8.80 -9.62 20.95
C ILE A 30 9.44 -10.27 19.69
N LEU A 31 8.62 -10.61 18.69
CA LEU A 31 9.01 -11.44 17.54
C LEU A 31 9.50 -10.66 16.32
N VAL A 32 9.17 -9.37 16.19
CA VAL A 32 9.52 -8.57 15.01
C VAL A 32 10.11 -7.24 15.46
N LYS A 33 11.35 -6.96 15.06
CA LYS A 33 11.97 -5.65 15.30
C LYS A 33 11.17 -4.58 14.57
N GLY A 34 10.81 -3.50 15.27
CA GLY A 34 10.01 -2.40 14.72
C GLY A 34 10.60 -1.76 13.45
N ASN A 35 11.93 -1.83 13.26
CA ASN A 35 12.58 -1.33 12.04
C ASN A 35 12.14 -2.11 10.78
N LEU A 36 11.90 -3.42 10.87
CA LEU A 36 11.47 -4.24 9.73
C LEU A 36 10.05 -3.88 9.28
N ILE A 37 9.17 -3.51 10.22
CA ILE A 37 7.81 -3.05 9.89
C ILE A 37 7.88 -1.74 9.13
N GLY A 38 8.71 -0.81 9.62
CA GLY A 38 8.98 0.46 8.94
C GLY A 38 9.52 0.26 7.53
N GLU A 39 10.46 -0.68 7.33
CA GLU A 39 11.02 -1.01 6.01
C GLU A 39 9.96 -1.56 5.04
N VAL A 40 9.04 -2.42 5.51
CA VAL A 40 7.94 -2.94 4.68
C VAL A 40 6.94 -1.83 4.35
N VAL A 41 6.58 -0.98 5.31
CA VAL A 41 5.70 0.18 5.07
C VAL A 41 6.33 1.17 4.08
N ASP A 42 7.62 1.44 4.22
CA ASP A 42 8.38 2.27 3.29
C ASP A 42 8.44 1.65 1.88
N GLY A 43 8.62 0.32 1.81
CA GLY A 43 8.44 -0.46 0.59
C GLY A 43 7.07 -0.26 -0.04
N ALA A 44 5.98 -0.42 0.72
CA ALA A 44 4.62 -0.20 0.25
C ALA A 44 4.42 1.23 -0.28
N LYS A 45 4.96 2.26 0.39
CA LYS A 45 4.91 3.65 -0.06
C LYS A 45 5.62 3.85 -1.40
N ARG A 46 6.78 3.21 -1.63
CA ARG A 46 7.45 3.25 -2.95
C ARG A 46 6.56 2.70 -4.06
N TYR A 47 5.90 1.56 -3.84
CA TYR A 47 4.96 1.00 -4.82
C TYR A 47 3.71 1.87 -5.03
N PHE A 48 3.29 2.63 -4.02
CA PHE A 48 2.24 3.64 -4.17
C PHE A 48 2.69 4.80 -5.09
N GLU A 49 3.93 5.27 -4.93
CA GLU A 49 4.51 6.27 -5.85
C GLU A 49 4.66 5.72 -7.27
N ASP A 50 5.13 4.47 -7.42
CA ASP A 50 5.22 3.80 -8.73
C ASP A 50 3.84 3.70 -9.39
N ALA A 51 2.80 3.33 -8.62
CA ALA A 51 1.45 3.26 -9.14
C ALA A 51 0.96 4.61 -9.70
N LYS A 52 1.20 5.70 -8.98
CA LYS A 52 0.88 7.06 -9.46
C LYS A 52 1.68 7.41 -10.71
N TYR A 53 2.98 7.14 -10.71
CA TYR A 53 3.87 7.39 -11.85
C TYR A 53 3.37 6.70 -13.13
N TYR A 54 3.13 5.38 -13.07
CA TYR A 54 2.66 4.63 -14.23
C TYR A 54 1.23 5.01 -14.64
N PHE A 55 0.39 5.43 -13.70
CA PHE A 55 -0.95 5.93 -14.01
C PHE A 55 -0.89 7.20 -14.85
N GLU A 56 -0.05 8.16 -14.47
CA GLU A 56 0.16 9.42 -15.19
C GLU A 56 0.73 9.20 -16.61
N LYS A 57 1.52 8.14 -16.80
CA LYS A 57 2.07 7.73 -18.10
C LYS A 57 1.06 6.99 -19.00
N GLY A 58 -0.11 6.61 -18.47
CA GLY A 58 -1.11 5.82 -19.18
C GLY A 58 -0.82 4.31 -19.19
N GLU A 59 0.18 3.85 -18.43
CA GLU A 59 0.56 2.45 -18.25
C GLU A 59 -0.31 1.82 -17.15
N TYR A 60 -1.62 1.71 -17.41
CA TYR A 60 -2.62 1.39 -16.38
C TYR A 60 -2.54 -0.03 -15.81
N ASP A 61 -2.01 -0.97 -16.59
CA ASP A 61 -1.74 -2.35 -16.19
C ASP A 61 -0.56 -2.44 -15.22
N VAL A 62 0.55 -1.77 -15.53
CA VAL A 62 1.71 -1.66 -14.65
C VAL A 62 1.31 -0.94 -13.36
N SER A 63 0.57 0.16 -13.49
CA SER A 63 0.02 0.90 -12.34
C SER A 63 -0.88 0.03 -11.45
N LEU A 64 -1.76 -0.79 -12.06
CA LEU A 64 -2.61 -1.72 -11.31
C LEU A 64 -1.80 -2.78 -10.57
N ALA A 65 -0.75 -3.31 -11.19
CA ALA A 65 0.15 -4.27 -10.56
C ALA A 65 0.87 -3.65 -9.36
N SER A 66 1.42 -2.43 -9.52
CA SER A 66 2.11 -1.70 -8.46
C SER A 66 1.19 -1.40 -7.27
N ILE A 67 -0.03 -0.90 -7.51
CA ILE A 67 -0.95 -0.57 -6.42
C ILE A 67 -1.48 -1.83 -5.71
N SER A 68 -1.66 -2.93 -6.44
CA SER A 68 -2.06 -4.22 -5.87
C SER A 68 -0.96 -4.82 -4.99
N TYR A 69 0.31 -4.64 -5.37
CA TYR A 69 1.45 -5.05 -4.54
C TYR A 69 1.56 -4.20 -3.26
N CYS A 70 1.35 -2.88 -3.38
CA CYS A 70 1.23 -2.00 -2.22
C CYS A 70 0.12 -2.47 -1.26
N GLU A 71 -1.08 -2.73 -1.78
CA GLU A 71 -2.23 -3.23 -1.01
C GLU A 71 -1.90 -4.54 -0.28
N GLY A 72 -1.28 -5.49 -0.99
CA GLY A 72 -0.89 -6.80 -0.46
C GLY A 72 0.13 -6.73 0.68
N LEU A 73 1.12 -5.83 0.60
CA LEU A 73 2.07 -5.60 1.69
C LEU A 73 1.37 -5.07 2.95
N LEU A 74 0.46 -4.11 2.79
CA LEU A 74 -0.27 -3.53 3.90
C LEU A 74 -1.23 -4.53 4.54
N ASP A 75 -1.96 -5.30 3.73
CA ASP A 75 -2.84 -6.35 4.22
C ASP A 75 -2.07 -7.44 4.97
N ALA A 76 -0.89 -7.84 4.49
CA ALA A 76 -0.05 -8.80 5.20
C ALA A 76 0.36 -8.28 6.60
N LEU A 77 0.78 -7.02 6.71
CA LEU A 77 1.10 -6.40 8.01
C LEU A 77 -0.12 -6.35 8.93
N ARG A 78 -1.31 -6.03 8.38
CA ARG A 78 -2.56 -5.98 9.12
C ARG A 78 -2.98 -7.36 9.62
N MET A 79 -2.87 -8.39 8.78
CA MET A 79 -3.16 -9.79 9.15
C MET A 79 -2.25 -10.30 10.27
N LEU A 80 -1.01 -9.80 10.32
CA LEU A 80 -0.05 -10.11 11.40
C LEU A 80 -0.28 -9.26 12.67
N GLY A 81 -1.26 -8.35 12.67
CA GLY A 81 -1.55 -7.45 13.81
C GLY A 81 -0.45 -6.41 14.07
N LEU A 82 0.38 -6.10 13.06
CA LEU A 82 1.53 -5.19 13.20
C LEU A 82 1.19 -3.73 12.86
N VAL A 83 0.11 -3.53 12.10
CA VAL A 83 -0.45 -2.22 11.75
C VAL A 83 -1.98 -2.24 11.87
N GLU A 84 -2.58 -1.06 11.98
CA GLU A 84 -4.02 -0.85 12.05
C GLU A 84 -4.44 0.23 11.04
N PHE A 85 -5.47 -0.07 10.25
CA PHE A 85 -6.12 0.84 9.29
C PHE A 85 -7.45 0.24 8.79
N GLU A 86 -8.26 1.06 8.14
CA GLU A 86 -9.52 0.66 7.48
C GLU A 86 -9.53 1.04 5.99
N TRP A 87 -10.17 0.20 5.17
CA TRP A 87 -10.22 0.31 3.71
C TRP A 87 -11.24 1.34 3.19
#